data_AF-A0A4R7Q8M7-F1
#
_entry.id   AF-A0A4R7Q8M7-F1
#
_cell.length_a   1.000
_cell.length_b   1.000
_cell.length_c   1.000
_cell.angle_alpha   90.00
_cell.angle_beta   90.00
_cell.angle_gamma   90.00
#
_symmetry.space_group_name_H-M   'P 1'
#
loop_
_entity.id
_entity.type
_entity.pdbx_description
1 polymer ?
#
loop_
_entity_poly.entity_id
_entity_poly.type
_entity_poly.pdbx_seq_one_letter_code
_entity_poly.pdbx_strand_id
1 'polypeptide(L)'
;MKFLLGLLLTVMAYTISNAKPITATVVFENLTEETTINGIFYIKQTNQQFDVTTLESFQINLPNKGSYEFQFHSEIVSAYTYYPSKITEKKDTITIRLEKKSQARITPVSVQTKGIAELSNEELKQHIAAGTVNFIVHGLVAIPPDTYQAFKKEYGIGFISENCALNPQTYKTTQANNKVLAAYLTSEFGEVWKSKLPAQPFGIRR
;
A
#
# COMPACT_ATOMS: atom_id res chain seq x y z
N MET A 1 40.59 -51.02 -25.60
CA MET A 1 39.17 -50.61 -25.51
C MET A 1 39.12 -49.11 -25.23
N LYS A 2 38.75 -48.30 -26.23
CA LYS A 2 38.53 -46.85 -26.07
C LYS A 2 37.05 -46.65 -25.78
N PHE A 3 36.71 -46.23 -24.56
CA PHE A 3 35.33 -45.87 -24.21
C PHE A 3 34.98 -44.51 -24.83
N LEU A 4 34.02 -44.52 -25.76
CA LEU A 4 33.27 -43.33 -26.15
C LEU A 4 32.45 -42.87 -24.94
N LEU A 5 32.61 -41.62 -24.52
CA LEU A 5 31.65 -40.94 -23.65
C LEU A 5 31.03 -39.80 -24.47
N GLY A 6 29.84 -40.06 -25.01
CA GLY A 6 29.06 -39.07 -25.75
C GLY A 6 28.41 -38.08 -24.79
N LEU A 7 28.73 -36.79 -24.94
CA LEU A 7 28.09 -35.69 -24.25
C LEU A 7 26.72 -35.42 -24.88
N LEU A 8 25.64 -35.83 -24.21
CA LEU A 8 24.26 -35.57 -24.66
C LEU A 8 23.88 -34.13 -24.25
N LEU A 9 23.98 -33.18 -25.19
CA LEU A 9 23.49 -31.82 -25.01
C LEU A 9 21.96 -31.82 -25.20
N THR A 10 21.20 -31.83 -24.12
CA THR A 10 19.74 -31.58 -24.17
C THR A 10 19.50 -30.09 -24.37
N VAL A 11 19.26 -29.70 -25.62
CA VAL A 11 18.74 -28.37 -25.95
C VAL A 11 17.28 -28.30 -25.51
N MET A 12 16.99 -27.65 -24.39
CA MET A 12 15.62 -27.24 -24.06
C MET A 12 15.19 -26.22 -25.12
N ALA A 13 14.39 -26.67 -26.09
CA ALA A 13 13.66 -25.77 -26.96
C ALA A 13 12.63 -25.02 -26.11
N TYR A 14 12.95 -23.80 -25.72
CA TYR A 14 11.96 -22.87 -25.16
C TYR A 14 10.95 -22.59 -26.28
N THR A 15 9.77 -23.20 -26.19
CA THR A 15 8.65 -22.82 -27.03
C THR A 15 8.27 -21.40 -26.63
N ILE A 16 8.65 -20.42 -27.47
CA ILE A 16 8.18 -19.04 -27.35
C ILE A 16 6.68 -19.10 -27.61
N SER A 17 5.89 -19.16 -26.55
CA SER A 17 4.44 -19.13 -26.63
C SER A 17 4.05 -17.79 -27.26
N ASN A 18 3.56 -17.83 -28.50
CA ASN A 18 2.96 -16.68 -29.19
C ASN A 18 1.61 -16.37 -28.54
N ALA A 19 1.65 -15.88 -27.32
CA ALA A 19 0.47 -15.41 -26.62
C ALA A 19 0.02 -14.10 -27.26
N LYS A 20 -1.27 -14.02 -27.61
CA LYS A 20 -1.82 -12.84 -28.29
C LYS A 20 -1.93 -11.67 -27.29
N PRO A 21 -1.45 -10.47 -27.66
CA PRO A 21 -1.65 -9.27 -26.85
C PRO A 21 -3.12 -8.97 -26.65
N ILE A 22 -3.45 -8.36 -25.50
CA ILE A 22 -4.80 -7.91 -25.18
C ILE A 22 -4.75 -6.40 -24.96
N THR A 23 -5.61 -5.69 -25.66
CA THR A 23 -5.88 -4.28 -25.38
C THR A 23 -6.91 -4.21 -24.26
N ALA A 24 -6.55 -3.55 -23.17
CA ALA A 24 -7.42 -3.33 -22.03
C ALA A 24 -7.71 -1.83 -21.89
N THR A 25 -8.92 -1.50 -21.44
CA THR A 25 -9.38 -0.12 -21.30
C THR A 25 -9.36 0.29 -19.83
N VAL A 26 -8.64 1.36 -19.54
CA VAL A 26 -8.62 2.00 -18.22
C VAL A 26 -9.65 3.12 -18.23
N VAL A 27 -10.57 3.11 -17.27
CA VAL A 27 -11.64 4.10 -17.12
C VAL A 27 -11.60 4.72 -15.72
N PHE A 28 -12.09 5.94 -15.58
CA PHE A 28 -12.14 6.66 -14.30
C PHE A 28 -13.58 6.78 -13.80
N GLU A 29 -13.78 6.42 -12.53
CA GLU A 29 -14.98 6.74 -11.78
C GLU A 29 -14.63 7.85 -10.79
N ASN A 30 -14.87 9.10 -11.17
CA ASN A 30 -14.51 10.26 -10.36
C ASN A 30 -15.62 10.60 -9.35
N LEU A 31 -15.40 10.30 -8.07
CA LEU A 31 -16.28 10.68 -6.96
C LEU A 31 -15.76 11.93 -6.22
N THR A 32 -14.96 12.75 -6.89
CA THR A 32 -14.37 13.98 -6.37
C THR A 32 -14.83 15.21 -7.15
N GLU A 33 -14.48 16.39 -6.68
CA GLU A 33 -14.70 17.66 -7.40
C GLU A 33 -13.53 18.00 -8.35
N GLU A 34 -12.46 17.19 -8.36
CA GLU A 34 -11.27 17.42 -9.17
C GLU A 34 -11.57 17.18 -10.66
N THR A 35 -11.30 18.18 -11.49
CA THR A 35 -11.47 18.08 -12.96
C THR A 35 -10.17 17.71 -13.68
N THR A 36 -9.06 17.72 -12.95
CA THR A 36 -7.73 17.33 -13.42
C THR A 36 -7.13 16.34 -12.45
N ILE A 37 -6.24 15.49 -12.93
CA ILE A 37 -5.51 14.57 -12.07
C ILE A 37 -4.05 14.55 -12.45
N ASN A 38 -3.19 14.28 -11.47
CA ASN A 38 -1.83 13.85 -11.73
C ASN A 38 -1.60 12.56 -10.95
N GLY A 39 -1.27 11.50 -11.67
CA GLY A 39 -1.01 10.21 -11.08
C GLY A 39 -0.26 9.28 -12.00
N ILE A 40 0.19 8.18 -11.43
CA ILE A 40 0.95 7.14 -12.13
C ILE A 40 0.10 5.87 -12.10
N PHE A 41 -0.22 5.36 -13.28
CA PHE A 41 -0.79 4.03 -13.45
C PHE A 41 0.33 3.01 -13.64
N TYR A 42 0.28 1.91 -12.90
CA TYR A 42 1.34 0.89 -12.86
C TYR A 42 0.78 -0.51 -13.10
N ILE A 43 1.50 -1.29 -13.91
CA ILE A 43 1.23 -2.71 -14.18
C ILE A 43 2.39 -3.53 -13.63
N LYS A 44 2.16 -4.29 -12.56
CA LYS A 44 3.23 -4.96 -11.81
C LYS A 44 4.00 -6.01 -12.61
N GLN A 45 3.31 -6.81 -13.41
CA GLN A 45 3.89 -7.96 -14.11
C GLN A 45 4.78 -7.54 -15.28
N THR A 46 4.47 -6.41 -15.90
CA THR A 46 5.23 -5.87 -17.04
C THR A 46 6.17 -4.74 -16.64
N ASN A 47 6.09 -4.27 -15.39
CA ASN A 47 6.81 -3.10 -14.88
C ASN A 47 6.57 -1.84 -15.73
N GLN A 48 5.39 -1.72 -16.35
CA GLN A 48 5.02 -0.57 -17.16
C GLN A 48 4.37 0.51 -16.31
N GLN A 49 4.67 1.76 -16.63
CA GLN A 49 4.14 2.96 -15.98
C GLN A 49 3.58 3.91 -17.04
N PHE A 50 2.50 4.60 -16.68
CA PHE A 50 1.84 5.57 -17.52
C PHE A 50 1.52 6.81 -16.68
N ASP A 51 2.02 7.95 -17.11
CA ASP A 51 1.63 9.24 -16.55
C ASP A 51 0.20 9.55 -16.97
N VAL A 52 -0.66 9.84 -15.98
CA VAL A 52 -2.07 10.17 -16.19
C VAL A 52 -2.27 11.61 -15.74
N THR A 53 -2.53 12.47 -16.71
CA THR A 53 -2.75 13.91 -16.50
C THR A 53 -4.20 14.34 -16.72
N THR A 54 -5.05 13.43 -17.22
CA THR A 54 -6.46 13.66 -17.52
C THR A 54 -7.31 12.51 -16.99
N LEU A 55 -8.61 12.74 -16.85
CA LEU A 55 -9.59 11.71 -16.48
C LEU A 55 -10.20 10.99 -17.69
N GLU A 56 -9.56 11.14 -18.85
CA GLU A 56 -9.99 10.46 -20.06
C GLU A 56 -9.61 8.98 -19.99
N SER A 57 -10.48 8.14 -20.55
CA SER A 57 -10.18 6.71 -20.64
C SER A 57 -9.03 6.48 -21.61
N PHE A 58 -8.15 5.54 -21.28
CA PHE A 58 -7.01 5.20 -22.14
C PHE A 58 -6.84 3.70 -22.28
N GLN A 59 -6.07 3.27 -23.28
CA GLN A 59 -5.83 1.87 -23.56
C GLN A 59 -4.41 1.46 -23.16
N ILE A 60 -4.29 0.24 -22.64
CA ILE A 60 -3.02 -0.40 -22.34
C ILE A 60 -2.93 -1.73 -23.08
N ASN A 61 -1.71 -2.14 -23.43
CA ASN A 61 -1.46 -3.43 -24.07
C ASN A 61 -0.83 -4.39 -23.07
N LEU A 62 -1.49 -5.53 -22.87
CA LEU A 62 -1.02 -6.62 -22.04
C LEU A 62 -0.46 -7.74 -22.93
N PRO A 63 0.60 -8.42 -22.53
CA PRO A 63 1.24 -9.44 -23.37
C PRO A 63 0.35 -10.65 -23.62
N ASN A 64 -0.57 -10.98 -22.70
CA ASN A 64 -1.45 -12.14 -22.81
C ASN A 64 -2.67 -12.06 -21.88
N LYS A 65 -3.61 -12.99 -22.04
CA LYS A 65 -4.65 -13.23 -21.03
C LYS A 65 -4.02 -13.73 -19.74
N GLY A 66 -4.43 -13.18 -18.60
CA GLY A 66 -3.80 -13.54 -17.35
C GLY A 66 -4.30 -12.72 -16.16
N SER A 67 -3.76 -13.04 -15.00
CA SER A 67 -3.93 -12.24 -13.80
C SER A 67 -2.85 -11.16 -13.78
N TYR A 68 -3.29 -9.92 -13.59
CA TYR A 68 -2.44 -8.75 -13.52
C TYR A 68 -2.76 -7.99 -12.24
N GLU A 69 -1.76 -7.28 -11.71
CA GLU A 69 -1.94 -6.33 -10.62
C GLU A 69 -1.78 -4.93 -11.18
N PHE A 70 -2.85 -4.15 -11.07
CA PHE A 70 -2.90 -2.74 -11.47
C PHE A 70 -2.95 -1.87 -10.23
N GLN A 71 -2.22 -0.76 -10.29
CA GLN A 71 -2.23 0.26 -9.25
C GLN A 71 -2.31 1.64 -9.89
N PHE A 72 -2.99 2.56 -9.20
CA PHE A 72 -2.97 3.98 -9.54
C PHE A 72 -2.61 4.77 -8.29
N HIS A 73 -1.60 5.62 -8.40
CA HIS A 73 -1.17 6.49 -7.31
C HIS A 73 -1.39 7.95 -7.69
N SER A 74 -1.94 8.73 -6.77
CA SER A 74 -2.06 10.19 -6.89
C SER A 74 -1.84 10.85 -5.53
N GLU A 75 -1.21 12.02 -5.54
CA GLU A 75 -0.95 12.80 -4.33
C GLU A 75 -2.22 13.49 -3.79
N ILE A 76 -3.18 13.79 -4.66
CA ILE A 76 -4.33 14.63 -4.30
C ILE A 76 -5.62 13.84 -4.00
N VAL A 77 -5.74 12.60 -4.49
CA VAL A 77 -6.93 11.76 -4.33
C VAL A 77 -6.59 10.35 -3.84
N SER A 78 -7.52 9.74 -3.11
CA SER A 78 -7.46 8.31 -2.83
C SER A 78 -7.92 7.57 -4.08
N ALA A 79 -7.26 6.47 -4.42
CA ALA A 79 -7.60 5.70 -5.60
C ALA A 79 -7.76 4.22 -5.29
N TYR A 80 -8.79 3.61 -5.86
CA TYR A 80 -9.07 2.18 -5.79
C TYR A 80 -9.17 1.62 -7.19
N THR A 81 -8.50 0.50 -7.43
CA THR A 81 -8.42 -0.12 -8.75
C THR A 81 -9.27 -1.39 -8.76
N TYR A 82 -10.34 -1.39 -9.55
CA TYR A 82 -11.25 -2.52 -9.71
C TYR A 82 -11.07 -3.14 -11.10
N TYR A 83 -10.88 -4.45 -11.14
CA TYR A 83 -10.70 -5.19 -12.39
C TYR A 83 -11.04 -6.67 -12.19
N PRO A 84 -11.36 -7.39 -13.27
CA PRO A 84 -11.55 -8.83 -13.24
C PRO A 84 -10.30 -9.56 -12.72
N SER A 85 -10.49 -10.66 -11.99
CA SER A 85 -9.38 -11.51 -11.50
C SER A 85 -8.50 -12.09 -12.62
N LYS A 86 -9.03 -12.15 -13.84
CA LYS A 86 -8.30 -12.49 -15.07
C LYS A 86 -8.72 -11.56 -16.20
N ILE A 87 -7.75 -10.91 -16.82
CA ILE A 87 -7.97 -10.08 -18.01
C ILE A 87 -8.07 -10.97 -19.25
N THR A 88 -9.11 -10.71 -20.05
CA THR A 88 -9.43 -11.39 -21.31
C THR A 88 -10.05 -10.40 -22.27
N GLU A 89 -10.16 -10.73 -23.55
CA GLU A 89 -10.83 -9.89 -24.57
C GLU A 89 -12.27 -9.46 -24.22
N LYS A 90 -12.97 -10.21 -23.37
CA LYS A 90 -14.35 -9.88 -22.91
C LYS A 90 -14.40 -9.21 -21.54
N LYS A 91 -13.26 -9.16 -20.84
CA LYS A 91 -13.10 -8.72 -19.45
C LYS A 91 -11.79 -7.96 -19.37
N ASP A 92 -11.79 -6.79 -19.95
CA ASP A 92 -10.62 -5.98 -20.28
C ASP A 92 -10.72 -4.56 -19.70
N THR A 93 -11.75 -4.29 -18.89
CA THR A 93 -11.92 -2.99 -18.25
C THR A 93 -11.25 -2.96 -16.88
N ILE A 94 -10.46 -1.91 -16.64
CA ILE A 94 -9.88 -1.55 -15.35
C ILE A 94 -10.51 -0.23 -14.93
N THR A 95 -11.22 -0.21 -13.81
CA THR A 95 -11.83 1.01 -13.27
C THR A 95 -10.96 1.57 -12.15
N ILE A 96 -10.54 2.83 -12.29
CA ILE A 96 -9.91 3.59 -11.23
C ILE A 96 -10.99 4.47 -10.60
N ARG A 97 -11.41 4.12 -9.39
CA ARG A 97 -12.30 4.96 -8.59
C ARG A 97 -11.48 5.98 -7.81
N LEU A 98 -11.81 7.24 -7.98
CA LEU A 98 -11.19 8.35 -7.28
C LEU A 98 -12.12 8.82 -6.17
N GLU A 99 -11.58 8.95 -4.97
CA GLU A 99 -12.28 9.45 -3.80
C GLU A 99 -11.49 10.59 -3.17
N LYS A 100 -12.21 11.52 -2.53
CA LYS A 100 -11.58 12.60 -1.78
C LYS A 100 -10.69 11.99 -0.71
N LYS A 101 -9.39 12.34 -0.69
CA LYS A 101 -8.56 12.03 0.47
C LYS A 101 -9.25 12.66 1.68
N SER A 102 -9.61 11.86 2.67
CA SER A 102 -10.02 12.39 3.96
C SER A 102 -8.96 13.40 4.39
N GLN A 103 -9.36 14.65 4.65
CA GLN A 103 -8.47 15.68 5.15
C GLN A 103 -8.06 15.30 6.59
N ALA A 104 -7.16 14.33 6.73
CA ALA A 104 -6.13 14.48 7.74
C ALA A 104 -5.37 15.75 7.34
N ARG A 105 -5.36 16.75 8.22
CA ARG A 105 -4.72 18.06 8.00
C ARG A 105 -3.41 17.88 7.22
N ILE A 106 -3.41 18.25 5.94
CA ILE A 106 -2.19 18.36 5.14
C ILE A 106 -1.44 19.54 5.73
N THR A 107 -0.59 19.27 6.71
CA THR A 107 0.45 20.21 7.09
C THR A 107 1.46 20.14 5.96
N PRO A 108 1.87 21.27 5.35
CA PRO A 108 2.85 21.25 4.27
C PRO A 108 4.12 20.59 4.80
N VAL A 109 4.44 19.41 4.28
CA VAL A 109 5.68 18.70 4.57
C VAL A 109 6.78 19.40 3.79
N SER A 110 7.25 20.51 4.33
CA SER A 110 8.49 21.17 3.93
C SER A 110 9.43 21.27 5.12
N VAL A 111 9.70 20.16 5.77
CA VAL A 111 10.89 19.95 6.61
C VAL A 111 11.19 18.46 6.51
N GLN A 112 12.46 18.09 6.34
CA GLN A 112 12.93 16.71 6.39
C GLN A 112 12.29 15.99 7.59
N THR A 113 11.23 15.21 7.36
CA THR A 113 10.45 14.61 8.44
C THR A 113 11.19 13.39 8.92
N LYS A 114 11.91 13.56 10.03
CA LYS A 114 12.16 12.47 10.97
C LYS A 114 10.92 11.59 11.05
N GLY A 115 11.06 10.30 10.78
CA GLY A 115 9.96 9.36 11.00
C GLY A 115 9.54 9.37 12.48
N ILE A 116 8.34 8.90 12.82
CA ILE A 116 7.86 8.80 14.22
C ILE A 116 8.92 8.18 15.15
N ALA A 117 9.70 7.22 14.64
CA ALA A 117 10.79 6.55 15.34
C ALA A 117 11.92 7.48 15.82
N GLU A 118 12.01 8.70 15.30
CA GLU A 118 13.07 9.68 15.56
C GLU A 118 12.58 10.92 16.32
N LEU A 119 11.28 10.96 16.68
CA LEU A 119 10.66 12.06 17.39
C LEU A 119 10.89 11.95 18.91
N SER A 120 11.08 13.10 19.56
CA SER A 120 11.04 13.24 21.01
C SER A 120 9.59 13.18 21.54
N ASN A 121 9.43 12.99 22.86
CA ASN A 121 8.11 12.96 23.48
C ASN A 121 7.30 14.26 23.28
N GLU A 122 7.96 15.42 23.25
CA GLU A 122 7.28 16.70 23.03
C GLU A 122 6.82 16.87 21.57
N GLU A 123 7.62 16.41 20.60
CA GLU A 123 7.20 16.35 19.20
C GLU A 123 6.04 15.34 19.03
N LEU A 124 6.11 14.18 19.69
CA LEU A 124 5.02 13.21 19.69
C LEU A 124 3.71 13.79 20.24
N LYS A 125 3.75 14.56 21.33
CA LYS A 125 2.57 15.25 21.87
C LYS A 125 1.91 16.15 20.83
N GLN A 126 2.70 16.91 20.07
CA GLN A 126 2.19 17.77 19.00
C GLN A 126 1.53 16.94 17.88
N HIS A 127 2.17 15.87 17.45
CA HIS A 127 1.63 14.99 16.40
C HIS A 127 0.38 14.22 16.85
N ILE A 128 0.29 13.84 18.13
CA ILE A 128 -0.88 13.22 18.76
C ILE A 128 -2.04 14.22 18.83
N ALA A 129 -1.79 15.45 19.27
CA ALA A 129 -2.80 16.51 19.29
C ALA A 129 -3.31 16.85 17.86
N ALA A 130 -2.45 16.72 16.85
CA ALA A 130 -2.83 16.86 15.44
C ALA A 130 -3.57 15.63 14.87
N GLY A 131 -3.62 14.51 15.62
CA GLY A 131 -4.31 13.27 15.22
C GLY A 131 -3.59 12.48 14.12
N THR A 132 -2.27 12.67 13.97
CA THR A 132 -1.45 12.12 12.86
C THR A 132 -0.68 10.84 13.23
N VAL A 133 -0.71 10.44 14.50
CA VAL A 133 0.08 9.31 15.01
C VAL A 133 -0.73 8.02 15.00
N ASN A 134 -0.12 6.94 14.49
CA ASN A 134 -0.77 5.64 14.39
C ASN A 134 0.19 4.50 14.73
N PHE A 135 -0.32 3.49 15.42
CA PHE A 135 0.28 2.16 15.40
C PHE A 135 0.13 1.54 14.02
N ILE A 136 1.15 0.80 13.60
CA ILE A 136 1.15 0.05 12.35
C ILE A 136 0.91 -1.42 12.68
N VAL A 137 -0.15 -1.97 12.08
CA VAL A 137 -0.46 -3.41 12.13
C VAL A 137 -0.38 -4.00 10.74
N HIS A 138 0.07 -5.25 10.64
CA HIS A 138 0.08 -5.99 9.39
C HIS A 138 -0.97 -7.08 9.44
N GLY A 139 -1.83 -7.14 8.43
CA GLY A 139 -2.94 -8.09 8.41
C GLY A 139 -3.46 -8.36 7.00
N LEU A 140 -4.22 -9.43 6.86
CA LEU A 140 -4.95 -9.76 5.63
C LEU A 140 -6.17 -8.85 5.43
N VAL A 141 -6.73 -8.36 6.53
CA VAL A 141 -7.90 -7.49 6.57
C VAL A 141 -7.54 -6.25 7.38
N ALA A 142 -7.95 -5.08 6.90
CA ALA A 142 -7.76 -3.84 7.62
C ALA A 142 -8.59 -3.82 8.91
N ILE A 143 -8.04 -3.23 9.97
CA ILE A 143 -8.80 -3.01 11.21
C ILE A 143 -9.89 -1.97 10.92
N PRO A 144 -11.18 -2.29 11.15
CA PRO A 144 -12.26 -1.31 11.00
C PRO A 144 -12.04 -0.10 11.92
N PRO A 145 -12.30 1.14 11.47
CA PRO A 145 -12.13 2.35 12.28
C PRO A 145 -12.79 2.28 13.65
N ASP A 146 -14.00 1.74 13.72
CA ASP A 146 -14.79 1.62 14.94
C ASP A 146 -14.13 0.72 16.00
N THR A 147 -13.29 -0.22 15.58
CA THR A 147 -12.56 -1.13 16.47
C THR A 147 -11.52 -0.41 17.32
N TYR A 148 -10.95 0.69 16.85
CA TYR A 148 -9.93 1.46 17.58
C TYR A 148 -10.36 2.88 17.97
N GLN A 149 -11.60 3.29 17.67
CA GLN A 149 -12.10 4.62 18.02
C GLN A 149 -11.96 4.93 19.52
N ALA A 150 -12.29 3.97 20.39
CA ALA A 150 -12.18 4.16 21.84
C ALA A 150 -10.72 4.40 22.27
N PHE A 151 -9.79 3.60 21.75
CA PHE A 151 -8.36 3.76 22.02
C PHE A 151 -7.84 5.11 21.50
N LYS A 152 -8.20 5.48 20.26
CA LYS A 152 -7.81 6.76 19.66
C LYS A 152 -8.37 7.95 20.43
N LYS A 153 -9.60 7.86 20.93
CA LYS A 153 -10.21 8.92 21.75
C LYS A 153 -9.50 9.07 23.10
N GLU A 154 -9.09 7.96 23.71
CA GLU A 154 -8.43 7.97 25.01
C GLU A 154 -6.96 8.42 24.93
N TYR A 155 -6.22 7.93 23.95
CA TYR A 155 -4.76 8.10 23.87
C TYR A 155 -4.28 8.97 22.72
N GLY A 156 -5.18 9.41 21.82
CA GLY A 156 -4.87 10.21 20.63
C GLY A 156 -4.09 9.46 19.53
N ILE A 157 -3.78 8.18 19.73
CA ILE A 157 -3.04 7.33 18.79
C ILE A 157 -4.01 6.41 18.05
N GLY A 158 -3.99 6.44 16.72
CA GLY A 158 -4.81 5.59 15.86
C GLY A 158 -4.12 4.29 15.44
N PHE A 159 -4.71 3.61 14.46
CA PHE A 159 -4.17 2.40 13.84
C PHE A 159 -4.24 2.53 12.33
N ILE A 160 -3.17 2.10 11.65
CA ILE A 160 -3.16 1.87 10.21
C ILE A 160 -2.83 0.41 9.92
N SER A 161 -3.52 -0.14 8.93
CA SER A 161 -3.31 -1.52 8.49
C SER A 161 -2.53 -1.53 7.20
N GLU A 162 -1.39 -2.20 7.23
CA GLU A 162 -0.56 -2.49 6.06
C GLU A 162 -0.71 -3.95 5.64
N ASN A 163 -0.31 -4.24 4.39
CA ASN A 163 -0.36 -5.58 3.84
C ASN A 163 0.44 -6.57 4.71
N CYS A 164 -0.09 -7.79 4.86
CA CYS A 164 0.55 -8.91 5.54
C CYS A 164 1.91 -9.34 4.93
N ALA A 165 2.19 -8.99 3.67
CA ALA A 165 3.46 -9.27 3.02
C ALA A 165 4.58 -8.35 3.57
N LEU A 166 5.23 -8.81 4.64
CA LEU A 166 6.31 -8.10 5.31
C LEU A 166 7.65 -8.34 4.62
N ASN A 167 8.31 -7.25 4.17
CA ASN A 167 9.73 -7.28 3.82
C ASN A 167 10.59 -6.84 5.03
N PRO A 168 11.91 -7.14 5.05
CA PRO A 168 12.78 -6.82 6.18
C PRO A 168 12.88 -5.33 6.52
N GLN A 169 12.72 -4.45 5.54
CA GLN A 169 12.79 -3.01 5.76
C GLN A 169 11.52 -2.50 6.44
N THR A 170 10.35 -2.85 5.90
CA THR A 170 9.04 -2.55 6.49
C THR A 170 8.93 -3.12 7.90
N TYR A 171 9.47 -4.32 8.14
CA TYR A 171 9.54 -4.90 9.48
C TYR A 171 10.27 -3.96 10.47
N LYS A 172 11.45 -3.45 10.08
CA LYS A 172 12.27 -2.60 10.96
C LYS A 172 11.61 -1.25 11.21
N THR A 173 11.06 -0.62 10.18
CA THR A 173 10.41 0.69 10.30
C THR A 173 9.14 0.60 11.14
N THR A 174 8.30 -0.41 10.91
CA THR A 174 7.09 -0.67 11.70
C THR A 174 7.43 -0.93 13.17
N GLN A 175 8.44 -1.77 13.42
CA GLN A 175 8.86 -2.06 14.79
C GLN A 175 9.38 -0.80 15.50
N ALA A 176 10.19 0.02 14.83
CA ALA A 176 10.73 1.25 15.40
C ALA A 176 9.63 2.26 15.73
N ASN A 177 8.69 2.48 14.80
CA ASN A 177 7.50 3.31 15.01
C ASN A 177 6.73 2.85 16.26
N ASN A 178 6.32 1.59 16.28
CA ASN A 178 5.48 1.05 17.34
C ASN A 178 6.18 1.05 18.70
N LYS A 179 7.50 0.82 18.75
CA LYS A 179 8.27 0.88 20.00
C LYS A 179 8.32 2.29 20.57
N VAL A 180 8.51 3.32 19.75
CA VAL A 180 8.51 4.71 20.23
C VAL A 180 7.15 5.10 20.79
N LEU A 181 6.07 4.73 20.12
CA LEU A 181 4.71 4.98 20.63
C LEU A 181 4.42 4.21 21.92
N ALA A 182 4.88 2.97 22.02
CA ALA A 182 4.75 2.18 23.25
C ALA A 182 5.50 2.83 24.42
N ALA A 183 6.72 3.30 24.18
CA ALA A 183 7.54 3.98 25.18
C ALA A 183 6.87 5.28 25.64
N TYR A 184 6.35 6.07 24.70
CA TYR A 184 5.58 7.28 24.99
C TYR A 184 4.36 6.98 25.87
N LEU A 185 3.51 6.02 25.47
CA LEU A 185 2.31 5.66 26.23
C LEU A 185 2.66 5.13 27.63
N THR A 186 3.77 4.38 27.75
CA THR A 186 4.24 3.87 29.03
C THR A 186 4.75 4.99 29.93
N SER A 187 5.45 5.98 29.36
CA SER A 187 5.93 7.16 30.09
C SER A 187 4.79 8.03 30.62
N GLU A 188 3.73 8.22 29.83
CA GLU A 188 2.62 9.13 30.17
C GLU A 188 1.51 8.45 30.97
N PHE A 189 1.24 7.16 30.73
CA PHE A 189 0.07 6.46 31.28
C PHE A 189 0.42 5.18 32.06
N GLY A 190 1.70 4.82 32.19
CA GLY A 190 2.12 3.53 32.74
C GLY A 190 1.71 2.37 31.83
N GLU A 191 1.58 1.16 32.36
CA GLU A 191 1.33 -0.04 31.53
C GLU A 191 -0.16 -0.31 31.21
N VAL A 192 -1.07 0.52 31.73
CA VAL A 192 -2.53 0.30 31.64
C VAL A 192 -3.06 0.34 30.20
N TRP A 193 -2.40 1.07 29.30
CA TRP A 193 -2.84 1.20 27.90
C TRP A 193 -2.74 -0.13 27.14
N LYS A 194 -1.85 -1.04 27.54
CA LYS A 194 -1.66 -2.34 26.86
C LYS A 194 -2.91 -3.20 26.90
N SER A 195 -3.66 -3.17 28.00
CA SER A 195 -4.91 -3.95 28.14
C SER A 195 -6.06 -3.39 27.30
N LYS A 196 -5.94 -2.14 26.84
CA LYS A 196 -6.93 -1.46 25.99
C LYS A 196 -6.64 -1.55 24.51
N LEU A 197 -5.53 -2.20 24.12
CA LEU A 197 -5.15 -2.37 22.72
C LEU A 197 -6.20 -3.19 21.95
N PRO A 198 -6.85 -2.61 20.93
CA PRO A 198 -7.86 -3.32 20.14
C PRO A 198 -7.24 -4.40 19.23
N ALA A 199 -5.99 -4.23 18.86
CA ALA A 199 -5.18 -5.20 18.13
C ALA A 199 -3.74 -5.13 18.60
N GLN A 200 -2.97 -6.19 18.38
CA GLN A 200 -1.57 -6.23 18.77
C GLN A 200 -0.71 -5.48 17.75
N PRO A 201 -0.10 -4.32 18.09
CA PRO A 201 0.84 -3.67 17.20
C PRO A 201 2.12 -4.49 17.12
N PHE A 202 2.69 -4.52 15.93
CA PHE A 202 3.85 -5.33 15.64
C PHE A 202 5.07 -4.85 16.46
N GLY A 203 5.82 -5.78 17.05
CA GLY A 203 7.03 -5.46 17.83
C GLY A 203 6.82 -5.00 19.27
N ILE A 204 5.58 -5.01 19.76
CA ILE A 204 5.22 -4.75 21.17
C ILE A 204 4.80 -6.07 21.83
N ARG A 205 5.12 -6.27 23.10
CA ARG A 205 4.59 -7.37 23.93
C ARG A 205 3.51 -6.83 24.87
N ARG A 206 2.43 -7.59 25.04
CA ARG A 206 1.45 -7.37 26.11
C ARG A 206 2.05 -7.75 27.45
#